data_AF-F9X5Z2-F1
#
_entry.id   AF-F9X5Z2-F1
#
_cell.length_a   1.000
_cell.length_b   1.000
_cell.length_c   1.000
_cell.angle_alpha   90.00
_cell.angle_beta   90.00
_cell.angle_gamma   90.00
#
_symmetry.space_group_name_H-M   'P 1'
#
loop_
_entity.id
_entity.type
_entity.pdbx_description
1 polymer ?
#
loop_
_entity_poly.entity_id
_entity_poly.type
_entity_poly.pdbx_seq_one_letter_code
_entity_poly.pdbx_strand_id
1 'polypeptide(L)'
;VIWGLDMKEVHWTKFKNSDMWAEGYHLRRTKFIVYQCAVIFSVVGESLATFALGDYIHSQRKVASLDPNVYVYNNDFVGPAAFDIPAGVFVSFIFGAAFFFDLFWPIRWESRTVQTAWRICGVLSIAFQLASSLWLTIITARNCGYFEGADREYGESLLSQFTKDGGTPLCYRHNPLIVAAVVFGWLGFV
;
A
#
# COMPACT_ATOMS: atom_id res chain seq x y z
N VAL A 1 -33.69 -7.02 0.18
CA VAL A 1 -33.06 -6.07 1.11
C VAL A 1 -31.96 -6.80 1.85
N ILE A 2 -30.71 -6.35 1.73
CA ILE A 2 -29.57 -6.88 2.50
C ILE A 2 -29.01 -5.69 3.29
N TRP A 3 -28.76 -5.86 4.59
CA TRP A 3 -28.25 -4.81 5.49
C TRP A 3 -29.11 -3.53 5.61
N GLY A 4 -30.37 -3.58 5.17
CA GLY A 4 -31.27 -2.42 5.10
C GLY A 4 -31.30 -1.72 3.74
N LEU A 5 -30.54 -2.23 2.75
CA LEU A 5 -30.40 -1.65 1.41
C LEU A 5 -31.16 -2.47 0.37
N ASP A 6 -31.90 -1.78 -0.52
CA ASP A 6 -32.63 -2.44 -1.60
C ASP A 6 -31.71 -2.74 -2.80
N MET A 7 -31.57 -4.03 -3.11
CA MET A 7 -30.72 -4.50 -4.21
C MET A 7 -31.22 -4.07 -5.59
N LYS A 8 -32.49 -3.66 -5.69
CA LYS A 8 -33.04 -3.09 -6.93
C LYS A 8 -32.39 -1.78 -7.32
N GLU A 9 -31.73 -1.07 -6.40
CA GLU A 9 -31.06 0.21 -6.71
C GLU A 9 -29.65 0.05 -7.30
N VAL A 10 -29.13 -1.18 -7.32
CA VAL A 10 -27.83 -1.50 -7.94
C VAL A 10 -28.01 -1.55 -9.45
N HIS A 11 -27.60 -0.47 -10.10
CA HIS A 11 -27.58 -0.39 -11.55
C HIS A 11 -26.23 0.11 -12.04
N TRP A 12 -25.67 -0.57 -13.04
CA TRP A 12 -24.44 -0.16 -13.72
C TRP A 12 -24.57 1.23 -14.36
N THR A 13 -25.79 1.66 -14.67
CA THR A 13 -26.06 3.01 -15.18
C THR A 13 -25.76 4.11 -14.16
N LYS A 14 -25.73 3.81 -12.85
CA LYS A 14 -25.36 4.77 -11.80
C LYS A 14 -23.87 5.12 -11.79
N PHE A 15 -23.02 4.40 -12.53
CA PHE A 15 -21.62 4.78 -12.77
C PHE A 15 -21.47 5.95 -13.76
N LYS A 16 -22.56 6.43 -14.35
CA LYS A 16 -22.49 7.59 -15.24
C LYS A 16 -21.97 8.81 -14.46
N ASN A 17 -21.15 9.60 -15.14
CA ASN A 17 -20.60 10.85 -14.61
C ASN A 17 -21.71 11.77 -14.04
N SER A 18 -22.84 11.89 -14.73
CA SER A 18 -23.99 12.66 -14.27
C SER A 18 -24.49 12.24 -12.88
N ASP A 19 -24.47 10.94 -12.57
CA ASP A 19 -24.92 10.43 -11.29
C ASP A 19 -23.83 10.56 -10.22
N MET A 20 -22.56 10.37 -10.57
CA MET A 20 -21.44 10.54 -9.63
C MET A 20 -21.27 11.98 -9.15
N TRP A 21 -21.49 12.94 -10.04
CA TRP A 21 -21.28 14.37 -9.79
C TRP A 21 -22.57 15.14 -9.52
N ALA A 22 -23.73 14.48 -9.37
CA ALA A 22 -24.98 15.13 -9.01
C ALA A 22 -24.93 15.77 -7.61
N GLU A 23 -25.54 16.95 -7.45
CA GLU A 23 -25.55 17.73 -6.20
C GLU A 23 -26.62 17.29 -5.19
N GLY A 24 -27.35 16.21 -5.48
CA GLY A 24 -28.46 15.73 -4.65
C GLY A 24 -28.06 15.19 -3.27
N TYR A 25 -26.77 15.15 -2.91
CA TYR A 25 -26.30 14.58 -1.63
C TYR A 25 -25.11 15.36 -1.03
N HIS A 26 -25.13 15.50 0.30
CA HIS A 26 -24.13 16.26 1.05
C HIS A 26 -22.73 15.68 0.89
N LEU A 27 -21.80 16.51 0.40
CA LEU A 27 -20.37 16.18 0.19
C LEU A 27 -20.10 14.98 -0.73
N ARG A 28 -21.03 14.58 -1.61
CA ARG A 28 -20.86 13.40 -2.49
C ARG A 28 -19.57 13.44 -3.30
N ARG A 29 -19.33 14.57 -3.99
CA ARG A 29 -18.14 14.79 -4.81
C ARG A 29 -16.87 14.70 -3.98
N THR A 30 -16.85 15.36 -2.82
CA THR A 30 -15.71 15.35 -1.89
C THR A 30 -15.42 13.95 -1.38
N LYS A 31 -16.44 13.21 -0.94
CA LYS A 31 -16.29 11.83 -0.47
C LYS A 31 -15.70 10.93 -1.54
N PHE A 32 -16.19 11.02 -2.77
CA PHE A 32 -15.66 10.22 -3.88
C PHE A 32 -14.22 10.54 -4.20
N ILE A 33 -13.84 11.82 -4.24
CA ILE A 33 -12.45 12.22 -4.44
C ILE A 33 -11.57 11.66 -3.32
N VAL A 34 -11.96 11.86 -2.06
CA VAL A 34 -11.18 11.39 -0.89
C VAL A 34 -11.04 9.87 -0.90
N TYR A 35 -12.12 9.11 -1.12
CA TYR A 35 -12.06 7.65 -1.17
C TYR A 35 -11.16 7.16 -2.30
N GLN A 36 -11.27 7.75 -3.49
CA GLN A 36 -10.43 7.36 -4.63
C GLN A 36 -8.97 7.76 -4.42
N CYS A 37 -8.67 8.92 -3.85
CA CYS A 37 -7.31 9.30 -3.46
C CYS A 37 -6.72 8.31 -2.45
N ALA A 38 -7.45 7.99 -1.38
CA ALA A 38 -7.02 7.04 -0.36
C ALA A 38 -6.72 5.65 -0.98
N VAL A 39 -7.61 5.15 -1.83
CA VAL A 39 -7.42 3.87 -2.54
C VAL A 39 -6.20 3.93 -3.46
N ILE A 40 -6.11 4.94 -4.34
CA ILE A 40 -5.03 5.03 -5.33
C ILE A 40 -3.67 5.15 -4.64
N PHE A 41 -3.55 6.04 -3.65
CA PHE A 41 -2.27 6.24 -2.96
C PHE A 41 -1.86 5.00 -2.15
N SER A 42 -2.81 4.32 -1.50
CA SER A 42 -2.51 3.08 -0.77
C SER A 42 -2.07 1.95 -1.71
N VAL A 43 -2.80 1.72 -2.81
CA VAL A 43 -2.45 0.68 -3.80
C VAL A 43 -1.12 0.95 -4.49
N VAL A 44 -0.87 2.21 -4.88
CA VAL A 44 0.39 2.60 -5.53
C VAL A 44 1.55 2.44 -4.54
N GLY A 45 1.39 2.90 -3.30
CA GLY A 45 2.41 2.75 -2.25
C GLY A 45 2.77 1.27 -2.01
N GLU A 46 1.75 0.44 -1.79
CA GLU A 46 1.91 -1.01 -1.62
C GLU A 46 2.60 -1.66 -2.83
N SER A 47 2.17 -1.31 -4.05
CA SER A 47 2.71 -1.92 -5.27
C SER A 47 4.19 -1.59 -5.44
N LEU A 48 4.58 -0.37 -5.13
CA LEU A 48 5.99 0.07 -5.15
C LEU A 48 6.82 -0.64 -4.08
N ALA A 49 6.29 -0.77 -2.85
CA ALA A 49 6.95 -1.52 -1.77
C ALA A 49 7.14 -3.00 -2.16
N THR A 50 6.12 -3.61 -2.76
CA THR A 50 6.14 -5.00 -3.22
C THR A 50 7.15 -5.20 -4.34
N PHE A 51 7.21 -4.28 -5.30
CA PHE A 51 8.19 -4.34 -6.37
C PHE A 51 9.62 -4.24 -5.82
N ALA A 52 9.87 -3.28 -4.93
CA ALA A 52 11.17 -3.12 -4.27
C ALA A 52 11.56 -4.38 -3.48
N LEU A 53 10.62 -4.97 -2.73
CA LEU A 53 10.83 -6.23 -2.02
C LEU A 53 11.24 -7.35 -2.98
N GLY A 54 10.58 -7.42 -4.14
CA GLY A 54 10.95 -8.31 -5.23
C GLY A 54 12.42 -8.15 -5.62
N ASP A 55 12.87 -6.92 -5.91
CA ASP A 55 14.25 -6.68 -6.34
C ASP A 55 15.29 -7.03 -5.25
N TYR A 56 14.99 -6.78 -3.97
CA TYR A 56 15.86 -7.21 -2.87
C TYR A 56 15.99 -8.73 -2.75
N ILE A 57 14.92 -9.48 -2.99
CA ILE A 57 14.97 -10.95 -3.01
C ILE A 57 15.74 -11.47 -4.22
N HIS A 58 15.54 -10.87 -5.40
CA HIS A 58 16.24 -11.28 -6.62
C HIS A 58 17.73 -10.96 -6.58
N SER A 59 18.12 -9.81 -6.04
CA SER A 59 19.52 -9.45 -5.84
C SER A 59 20.21 -10.38 -4.84
N GLN A 60 19.57 -10.72 -3.72
CA GLN A 60 20.08 -11.70 -2.77
C GLN A 60 20.30 -13.08 -3.44
N ARG A 61 19.34 -13.56 -4.22
CA ARG A 61 19.47 -14.83 -4.97
C ARG A 61 20.59 -14.76 -6.01
N LYS A 62 20.76 -13.62 -6.67
CA LYS A 62 21.83 -13.43 -7.65
C LYS A 62 23.21 -13.47 -7.00
N VAL A 63 23.40 -12.77 -5.88
CA VAL A 63 24.67 -12.80 -5.14
C VAL A 63 24.98 -14.22 -4.66
N ALA A 64 24.00 -14.91 -4.06
CA ALA A 64 24.16 -16.30 -3.63
C ALA A 64 24.46 -17.27 -4.79
N SER A 65 24.00 -16.97 -6.02
CA SER A 65 24.31 -17.76 -7.22
C SER A 65 25.72 -17.49 -7.76
N LEU A 66 26.30 -16.32 -7.48
CA LEU A 66 27.65 -15.94 -7.90
C LEU A 66 28.69 -16.47 -6.92
N ASP A 67 28.45 -16.29 -5.63
CA ASP A 67 29.27 -16.85 -4.56
C ASP A 67 28.38 -17.40 -3.45
N PRO A 68 28.34 -18.74 -3.25
CA PRO A 68 27.56 -19.37 -2.19
C PRO A 68 27.98 -18.98 -0.76
N ASN A 69 29.20 -18.42 -0.58
CA ASN A 69 29.71 -18.03 0.73
C ASN A 69 29.33 -16.60 1.13
N VAL A 70 28.75 -15.82 0.20
CA VAL A 70 28.40 -14.42 0.42
C VAL A 70 26.89 -14.26 0.52
N TYR A 71 26.43 -13.72 1.65
CA TYR A 71 25.02 -13.49 1.92
C TYR A 71 24.72 -12.00 2.05
N VAL A 72 23.65 -11.55 1.39
CA VAL A 72 23.10 -10.20 1.54
C VAL A 72 21.88 -10.27 2.44
N TYR A 73 21.95 -9.62 3.60
CA TYR A 73 20.84 -9.59 4.55
C TYR A 73 20.01 -8.31 4.37
N ASN A 74 18.75 -8.49 3.98
CA ASN A 74 17.77 -7.42 3.80
C ASN A 74 16.51 -7.58 4.68
N ASN A 75 16.61 -8.42 5.72
CA ASN A 75 15.47 -8.80 6.56
C ASN A 75 14.76 -7.60 7.21
N ASP A 76 15.51 -6.53 7.47
CA ASP A 76 15.00 -5.28 8.03
C ASP A 76 13.90 -4.66 7.17
N PHE A 77 13.97 -4.80 5.84
CA PHE A 77 12.97 -4.29 4.90
C PHE A 77 11.83 -5.27 4.63
N VAL A 78 12.09 -6.59 4.73
CA VAL A 78 11.08 -7.63 4.45
C VAL A 78 9.90 -7.52 5.39
N GLY A 79 10.12 -7.32 6.69
CA GLY A 79 9.06 -7.20 7.68
C GLY A 79 8.09 -6.03 7.42
N PRO A 80 8.59 -4.78 7.32
CA PRO A 80 7.77 -3.62 6.98
C PRO A 80 7.03 -3.77 5.65
N ALA A 81 7.70 -4.22 4.59
CA ALA A 81 7.07 -4.38 3.28
C ALA A 81 5.98 -5.45 3.30
N ALA A 82 6.19 -6.55 4.02
CA ALA A 82 5.17 -7.60 4.19
C ALA A 82 3.97 -7.15 5.03
N PHE A 83 4.14 -6.19 5.95
CA PHE A 83 3.05 -5.59 6.70
C PHE A 83 2.28 -4.53 5.88
N ASP A 84 2.99 -3.80 5.02
CA ASP A 84 2.39 -2.76 4.17
C ASP A 84 1.38 -3.31 3.17
N ILE A 85 1.65 -4.48 2.58
CA ILE A 85 0.75 -5.18 1.65
C ILE A 85 -0.66 -5.35 2.22
N PRO A 86 -0.88 -6.11 3.31
CA PRO A 86 -2.22 -6.30 3.85
C PRO A 86 -2.82 -5.00 4.41
N ALA A 87 -2.02 -4.04 4.88
CA ALA A 87 -2.51 -2.74 5.33
C ALA A 87 -3.11 -1.92 4.17
N GLY A 88 -2.39 -1.81 3.06
CA GLY A 88 -2.83 -1.12 1.84
C GLY A 88 -4.07 -1.77 1.22
N VAL A 89 -4.09 -3.11 1.12
CA VAL A 89 -5.27 -3.87 0.66
C VAL A 89 -6.47 -3.63 1.56
N PHE A 90 -6.29 -3.60 2.88
CA PHE A 90 -7.39 -3.37 3.83
C PHE A 90 -8.01 -1.99 3.63
N VAL A 91 -7.20 -0.93 3.56
CA VAL A 91 -7.66 0.45 3.27
C VAL A 91 -8.42 0.47 1.93
N SER A 92 -7.84 -0.14 0.90
CA SER A 92 -8.41 -0.17 -0.45
C SER A 92 -9.76 -0.89 -0.48
N PHE A 93 -9.90 -1.97 0.26
CA PHE A 93 -11.14 -2.72 0.37
C PHE A 93 -12.23 -1.91 1.10
N ILE A 94 -11.90 -1.29 2.24
CA ILE A 94 -12.86 -0.52 3.03
C ILE A 94 -13.32 0.74 2.29
N PHE A 95 -12.39 1.56 1.80
CA PHE A 95 -12.75 2.80 1.09
C PHE A 95 -13.30 2.54 -0.31
N GLY A 96 -12.82 1.50 -1.00
CA GLY A 96 -13.40 1.05 -2.27
C GLY A 96 -14.85 0.58 -2.08
N ALA A 97 -15.13 -0.23 -1.05
CA ALA A 97 -16.49 -0.61 -0.71
C ALA A 97 -17.34 0.62 -0.31
N ALA A 98 -16.81 1.54 0.48
CA ALA A 98 -17.51 2.77 0.85
C ALA A 98 -17.93 3.59 -0.38
N PHE A 99 -17.05 3.68 -1.39
CA PHE A 99 -17.34 4.32 -2.67
C PHE A 99 -18.49 3.65 -3.41
N PHE A 100 -18.46 2.33 -3.58
CA PHE A 100 -19.55 1.61 -4.28
C PHE A 100 -20.88 1.74 -3.56
N PHE A 101 -20.88 1.65 -2.22
CA PHE A 101 -22.12 1.78 -1.48
C PHE A 101 -22.70 3.20 -1.55
N ASP A 102 -21.87 4.25 -1.54
CA ASP A 102 -22.33 5.65 -1.68
C ASP A 102 -22.80 5.94 -3.12
N LEU A 103 -22.31 5.17 -4.09
CA LEU A 103 -22.76 5.25 -5.48
C LEU A 103 -24.14 4.61 -5.68
N PHE A 104 -24.34 3.39 -5.16
CA PHE A 104 -25.59 2.66 -5.35
C PHE A 104 -26.71 3.18 -4.44
N TRP A 105 -26.39 3.47 -3.17
CA TRP A 105 -27.34 3.90 -2.15
C TRP A 105 -26.89 5.23 -1.53
N PRO A 106 -27.23 6.38 -2.16
CA PRO A 106 -26.89 7.68 -1.61
C PRO A 106 -27.60 7.99 -0.28
N ILE A 107 -28.79 7.41 -0.05
CA ILE A 107 -29.53 7.51 1.22
C ILE A 107 -29.53 6.12 1.85
N ARG A 108 -28.68 5.92 2.86
CA ARG A 108 -28.50 4.62 3.51
C ARG A 108 -29.26 4.52 4.83
N TRP A 109 -30.22 3.61 4.89
CA TRP A 109 -30.83 3.18 6.15
C TRP A 109 -30.21 1.85 6.59
N GLU A 110 -28.91 1.91 6.94
CA GLU A 110 -28.16 0.73 7.39
C GLU A 110 -28.53 0.36 8.83
N SER A 111 -28.47 -0.95 9.13
CA SER A 111 -28.63 -1.44 10.50
C SER A 111 -27.52 -0.90 11.42
N ARG A 112 -27.81 -0.72 12.72
CA ARG A 112 -26.84 -0.19 13.70
C ARG A 112 -25.55 -1.02 13.78
N THR A 113 -25.64 -2.33 13.58
CA THR A 113 -24.49 -3.24 13.56
C THR A 113 -23.55 -2.92 12.40
N VAL A 114 -24.10 -2.67 11.20
CA VAL A 114 -23.31 -2.35 10.00
C VAL A 114 -22.64 -0.98 10.15
N GLN A 115 -23.34 0.01 10.70
CA GLN A 115 -22.75 1.31 10.99
C GLN A 115 -21.60 1.21 12.00
N THR A 116 -21.72 0.33 12.99
CA THR A 116 -20.65 0.08 13.97
C THR A 116 -19.45 -0.62 13.31
N ALA A 117 -19.70 -1.60 12.45
CA ALA A 117 -18.65 -2.27 11.68
C ALA A 117 -17.88 -1.27 10.80
N TRP A 118 -18.57 -0.38 10.08
CA TRP A 118 -17.93 0.68 9.29
C TRP A 118 -17.02 1.58 10.13
N ARG A 119 -17.47 1.97 11.33
CA ARG A 119 -16.65 2.78 12.25
C ARG A 119 -15.41 2.03 12.71
N ILE A 120 -15.55 0.77 13.10
CA ILE A 120 -14.41 -0.06 13.53
C ILE A 120 -13.43 -0.25 12.37
N CYS A 121 -13.90 -0.63 11.19
CA CYS A 121 -13.06 -0.81 10.01
C CYS A 121 -12.36 0.49 9.60
N GLY A 122 -13.04 1.65 9.71
CA GLY A 122 -12.42 2.96 9.46
C GLY A 122 -11.28 3.25 10.43
N VAL A 123 -11.49 3.04 11.74
CA VAL A 123 -10.46 3.24 12.76
C VAL A 123 -9.28 2.27 12.55
N LEU A 124 -9.56 1.01 12.26
CA LEU A 124 -8.51 0.01 11.96
C LEU A 124 -7.73 0.36 10.70
N SER A 125 -8.40 0.87 9.66
CA SER A 125 -7.75 1.30 8.41
C SER A 125 -6.73 2.40 8.69
N ILE A 126 -7.12 3.41 9.47
CA ILE A 126 -6.24 4.51 9.89
C ILE A 126 -5.08 3.96 10.73
N ALA A 127 -5.35 3.08 11.70
CA ALA A 127 -4.33 2.52 12.57
C ALA A 127 -3.29 1.67 11.81
N PHE A 128 -3.74 0.81 10.89
CA PHE A 128 -2.85 -0.01 10.07
C PHE A 128 -2.06 0.82 9.07
N GLN A 129 -2.68 1.78 8.39
CA GLN A 129 -1.99 2.64 7.44
C GLN A 129 -0.94 3.51 8.15
N LEU A 130 -1.26 4.04 9.32
CA LEU A 130 -0.31 4.80 10.14
C LEU A 130 0.85 3.94 10.61
N ALA A 131 0.56 2.75 11.15
CA ALA A 131 1.57 1.81 11.60
C ALA A 131 2.51 1.40 10.46
N SER A 132 1.95 1.10 9.28
CA SER A 132 2.74 0.73 8.11
C SER A 132 3.62 1.88 7.64
N SER A 133 3.03 3.07 7.46
CA SER A 133 3.74 4.26 6.99
C SER A 133 4.88 4.64 7.93
N LEU A 134 4.65 4.58 9.25
CA LEU A 134 5.69 4.83 10.26
C LEU A 134 6.80 3.78 10.19
N TRP A 135 6.45 2.49 10.14
CA TRP A 135 7.43 1.42 10.14
C TRP A 135 8.30 1.45 8.88
N LEU A 136 7.68 1.59 7.71
CA LEU A 136 8.40 1.78 6.44
C LEU A 136 9.29 3.03 6.49
N THR A 137 8.80 4.15 7.02
CA THR A 137 9.60 5.39 7.14
C THR A 137 10.84 5.18 8.00
N ILE A 138 10.69 4.56 9.18
CA ILE A 138 11.78 4.36 10.14
C ILE A 138 12.87 3.48 9.51
N ILE A 139 12.49 2.35 8.91
CA ILE A 139 13.44 1.40 8.32
C ILE A 139 14.10 2.01 7.09
N THR A 140 13.33 2.66 6.22
CA THR A 140 13.87 3.30 5.01
C THR A 140 14.89 4.37 5.37
N ALA A 141 14.62 5.17 6.39
CA ALA A 141 15.50 6.27 6.80
C ALA A 141 16.76 5.81 7.54
N ARG A 142 16.66 4.77 8.39
CA ARG A 142 17.71 4.39 9.33
C ARG A 142 18.53 3.17 8.93
N ASN A 143 17.92 2.18 8.27
CA ASN A 143 18.55 0.87 8.11
C ASN A 143 19.18 0.72 6.72
N CYS A 144 20.20 -0.12 6.68
CA CYS A 144 20.84 -0.59 5.47
C CYS A 144 21.03 -2.10 5.59
N GLY A 145 21.00 -2.80 4.47
CA GLY A 145 21.44 -4.19 4.42
C GLY A 145 22.92 -4.32 4.78
N TYR A 146 23.33 -5.55 5.09
CA TYR A 146 24.73 -5.88 5.34
C TYR A 146 25.11 -7.18 4.65
N PHE A 147 26.40 -7.35 4.41
CA PHE A 147 26.97 -8.56 3.86
C PHE A 147 27.54 -9.43 4.97
N GLU A 148 27.41 -10.74 4.83
CA GLU A 148 28.10 -11.74 5.64
C GLU A 148 28.95 -12.63 4.74
N GLY A 149 30.14 -13.01 5.20
CA GLY A 149 31.08 -13.85 4.45
C GLY A 149 31.94 -13.12 3.40
N ALA A 150 31.81 -11.80 3.29
CA ALA A 150 32.62 -10.97 2.40
C ALA A 150 32.97 -9.62 3.04
N ASP A 151 34.09 -9.04 2.59
CA ASP A 151 34.34 -7.61 2.81
C ASP A 151 33.35 -6.77 1.99
N ARG A 152 33.08 -5.55 2.46
CA ARG A 152 32.05 -4.67 1.88
C ARG A 152 32.29 -4.39 0.41
N GLU A 153 33.54 -4.15 0.01
CA GLU A 153 33.91 -3.89 -1.37
C GLU A 153 33.61 -5.08 -2.29
N TYR A 154 33.88 -6.30 -1.82
CA TYR A 154 33.61 -7.50 -2.58
C TYR A 154 32.10 -7.76 -2.70
N GLY A 155 31.36 -7.61 -1.60
CA GLY A 155 29.90 -7.71 -1.60
C GLY A 155 29.23 -6.68 -2.53
N GLU A 156 29.68 -5.43 -2.51
CA GLU A 156 29.21 -4.38 -3.41
C GLU A 156 29.57 -4.71 -4.88
N SER A 157 30.74 -5.30 -5.14
CA SER A 157 31.10 -5.75 -6.50
C SER A 157 30.16 -6.83 -7.02
N LEU A 158 29.76 -7.79 -6.18
CA LEU A 158 28.79 -8.83 -6.54
C LEU A 158 27.38 -8.24 -6.74
N LEU A 159 26.98 -7.31 -5.87
CA LEU A 159 25.68 -6.65 -5.95
C LEU A 159 25.56 -5.76 -7.19
N SER A 160 26.65 -5.11 -7.62
CA SER A 160 26.69 -4.29 -8.84
C SER A 160 26.44 -5.07 -10.13
N GLN A 161 26.61 -6.40 -10.12
CA GLN A 161 26.25 -7.26 -11.25
C GLN A 161 24.73 -7.42 -11.39
N PHE A 162 23.95 -7.05 -10.37
CA PHE A 162 22.50 -6.95 -10.47
C PHE A 162 22.13 -5.55 -10.96
N THR A 163 21.92 -5.41 -12.27
CA THR A 163 21.64 -4.12 -12.94
C THR A 163 20.16 -3.87 -13.23
N LYS A 164 19.27 -4.79 -12.83
CA LYS A 164 17.83 -4.64 -13.03
C LYS A 164 17.34 -3.37 -12.32
N ASP A 165 16.63 -2.53 -13.06
CA ASP A 165 15.98 -1.30 -12.57
C ASP A 165 16.91 -0.31 -11.83
N GLY A 166 18.19 -0.24 -12.25
CA GLY A 166 19.19 0.64 -11.65
C GLY A 166 19.95 0.04 -10.47
N GLY A 167 19.71 -1.25 -10.17
CA GLY A 167 20.35 -1.99 -9.10
C GLY A 167 19.66 -1.83 -7.75
N THR A 168 20.11 -2.60 -6.76
CA THR A 168 19.55 -2.56 -5.40
C THR A 168 20.55 -1.88 -4.47
N PRO A 169 20.29 -0.64 -4.01
CA PRO A 169 21.20 0.00 -3.09
C PRO A 169 21.12 -0.71 -1.73
N LEU A 170 22.27 -0.85 -1.09
CA LEU A 170 22.39 -1.46 0.23
C LEU A 170 21.59 -0.70 1.29
N CYS A 171 21.63 0.63 1.22
CA CYS A 171 20.83 1.50 2.09
C CYS A 171 19.49 1.83 1.45
N TYR A 172 18.40 1.48 2.13
CA TYR A 172 17.02 1.57 1.64
C TYR A 172 16.62 2.98 1.19
N ARG A 173 17.13 4.04 1.85
CA ARG A 173 16.88 5.44 1.49
C ARG A 173 17.31 5.84 0.07
N HIS A 174 18.23 5.11 -0.55
CA HIS A 174 18.67 5.41 -1.91
C HIS A 174 17.84 4.68 -2.96
N ASN A 175 16.92 3.79 -2.54
CA ASN A 175 16.00 3.14 -3.47
C ASN A 175 14.82 4.08 -3.73
N PRO A 176 14.68 4.63 -4.95
CA PRO A 176 13.62 5.58 -5.26
C PRO A 176 12.23 4.95 -5.14
N LEU A 177 12.09 3.64 -5.34
CA LEU A 177 10.81 2.94 -5.22
C LEU A 177 10.36 2.86 -3.77
N ILE A 178 11.27 2.57 -2.84
CA ILE A 178 10.94 2.54 -1.41
C ILE A 178 10.58 3.95 -0.92
N VAL A 179 11.35 4.96 -1.33
CA VAL A 179 11.06 6.35 -0.96
C VAL A 179 9.69 6.78 -1.50
N ALA A 180 9.38 6.45 -2.76
CA ALA A 180 8.07 6.71 -3.34
C ALA A 180 6.96 5.96 -2.59
N ALA A 181 7.18 4.69 -2.22
CA ALA A 181 6.22 3.91 -1.43
C ALA A 181 5.91 4.59 -0.08
N VAL A 182 6.92 5.10 0.62
CA VAL A 182 6.74 5.86 1.87
C VAL A 182 5.92 7.13 1.64
N VAL A 183 6.22 7.91 0.59
CA VAL A 183 5.49 9.14 0.27
C VAL A 183 4.03 8.84 -0.03
N PHE A 184 3.75 7.84 -0.87
CA PHE A 184 2.37 7.44 -1.20
C PHE A 184 1.65 6.84 0.02
N GLY A 185 2.35 6.12 0.89
CA GLY A 185 1.80 5.62 2.15
C GLY A 185 1.27 6.75 3.05
N TRP A 186 2.05 7.82 3.19
CA TRP A 186 1.64 9.03 3.94
C TRP A 186 0.52 9.80 3.24
N LEU A 187 0.55 9.92 1.92
CA LEU A 187 -0.55 10.54 1.16
C LEU A 187 -1.85 9.75 1.25
N GLY A 188 -1.77 8.42 1.38
CA GLY A 188 -2.94 7.56 1.63
C GLY A 188 -3.48 7.66 3.06
N PHE A 189 -2.63 8.02 4.02
CA PHE A 189 -3.03 8.24 5.42
C PHE A 189 -3.77 9.57 5.64
N VAL A 190 -3.34 10.64 4.97
CA VAL A 190 -3.90 12.01 5.10
C VAL A 190 -5.26 12.12 4.41
#